data_AF-A0A5N6QNS8-F1
#
_entry.id   AF-A0A5N6QNS8-F1
#
_cell.length_a   1.000
_cell.length_b   1.000
_cell.length_c   1.000
_cell.angle_alpha   90.00
_cell.angle_beta   90.00
_cell.angle_gamma   90.00
#
_symmetry.space_group_name_H-M   'P 1'
#
loop_
_entity.id
_entity.type
_entity.pdbx_description
1 polymer ?
#
loop_
_entity_poly.entity_id
_entity_poly.type
_entity_poly.pdbx_seq_one_letter_code
_entity_poly.pdbx_strand_id
1 'polypeptide(L)'
;MAAHNQKEAVCVTGANGFIGSWLVRTLLESGYTSIHASIFPGSDPSHLLANGSHVVVYEADVLDLEAVCKAVEGCQGVFHVASPCTLEDPKDPQKELVLPAVQGTLNVLEAAKRHRVRRVVLTSSISALVPNPSWPPHKPFDESSWSDLHYCQSRQKWYPVSKTLAEKASWEFAEKHGIDVVAILPATCLGPLLQPGLNASCAVLLQLLEGSQDTQEYHWLGVVHVRDVAKAHLLLFETPAASGRYLCTNGIYQFGDFAERVSRLLPEFPVHRFTGETQPGLAACKDAAKRLIDLGLVFTPLEDTVQDTVESLKAKGFLSISEDSLRRYVRFASESCIQELLSASDSNRAGNANDGWKLLTLENGVEISKRRSGSLHTFRSRWLLRSVSPQQFITVANAIDAAKVVAVASLPKEIAAGLHPKQNNAIRGLLLQSGWVVEKLEDDSCMVTYVVQLDPAGWLPKCFVNRLNTKLVMIIENLRKLAQACPMEEINA
;
A
#
# COMPACT_ATOMS: atom_id res chain seq x y z
N MET A 1 9.10 -30.63 42.75
CA MET A 1 8.17 -29.61 42.23
C MET A 1 9.02 -28.49 41.65
N ALA A 2 9.13 -28.40 40.33
CA ALA A 2 9.83 -27.28 39.71
C ALA A 2 8.96 -26.04 39.94
N ALA A 3 9.46 -25.05 40.69
CA ALA A 3 8.85 -23.75 40.72
C ALA A 3 8.77 -23.26 39.27
N HIS A 4 7.55 -23.16 38.72
CA HIS A 4 7.34 -22.42 37.48
C HIS A 4 7.83 -21.00 37.77
N ASN A 5 9.01 -20.65 37.27
CA ASN A 5 9.57 -19.33 37.40
C ASN A 5 8.68 -18.41 36.57
N GLN A 6 7.62 -17.88 37.18
CA GLN A 6 6.69 -16.97 36.51
C GLN A 6 7.51 -15.80 35.98
N LYS A 7 7.35 -15.52 34.68
CA LYS A 7 7.95 -14.35 34.06
C LYS A 7 7.43 -13.10 34.77
N GLU A 8 8.35 -12.16 34.97
CA GLU A 8 8.09 -10.91 35.69
C GLU A 8 7.07 -10.02 34.95
N ALA A 9 6.35 -9.16 35.69
CA ALA A 9 5.44 -8.20 35.09
C ALA A 9 6.22 -7.13 34.29
N VAL A 10 5.68 -6.74 33.14
CA VAL A 10 6.30 -5.72 32.26
C VAL A 10 5.26 -4.71 31.77
N CYS A 11 5.70 -3.47 31.58
CA CYS A 11 4.87 -2.41 31.00
C CYS A 11 5.28 -2.13 29.56
N VAL A 12 4.32 -1.99 28.66
CA VAL A 12 4.51 -1.56 27.28
C VAL A 12 3.72 -0.27 27.07
N THR A 13 4.41 0.85 26.83
CA THR A 13 3.74 2.12 26.51
C THR A 13 3.41 2.19 25.03
N GLY A 14 2.24 2.72 24.66
CA GLY A 14 1.80 2.74 23.26
C GLY A 14 1.48 1.33 22.77
N ALA A 15 0.98 0.48 23.67
CA ALA A 15 0.79 -0.95 23.44
C ALA A 15 -0.16 -1.25 22.26
N ASN A 16 -1.11 -0.36 21.96
CA ASN A 16 -2.07 -0.54 20.86
C ASN A 16 -1.57 0.02 19.52
N GLY A 17 -0.34 0.55 19.45
CA GLY A 17 0.31 0.97 18.21
C GLY A 17 0.90 -0.20 17.43
N PHE A 18 1.52 0.09 16.28
CA PHE A 18 2.05 -0.94 15.36
C PHE A 18 3.10 -1.86 16.02
N ILE A 19 4.20 -1.29 16.51
CA ILE A 19 5.26 -2.06 17.20
C ILE A 19 4.75 -2.58 18.55
N GLY A 20 4.01 -1.75 19.30
CA GLY A 20 3.49 -2.11 20.62
C GLY A 20 2.63 -3.39 20.60
N SER A 21 1.77 -3.52 19.59
CA SER A 21 0.86 -4.67 19.47
C SER A 21 1.62 -5.97 19.22
N TRP A 22 2.63 -5.93 18.34
CA TRP A 22 3.51 -7.07 18.08
C TRP A 22 4.40 -7.40 19.27
N LEU A 23 4.82 -6.39 20.04
CA LEU A 23 5.59 -6.61 21.26
C LEU A 23 4.75 -7.29 22.34
N VAL A 24 3.52 -6.85 22.59
CA VAL A 24 2.58 -7.52 23.50
C VAL A 24 2.38 -8.98 23.08
N ARG A 25 2.13 -9.22 21.78
CA ARG A 25 2.00 -10.58 21.25
C ARG A 25 3.27 -11.42 21.47
N THR A 26 4.45 -10.86 21.18
CA THR A 26 5.74 -11.56 21.34
C THR A 26 6.02 -11.90 22.81
N LEU A 27 5.66 -11.00 23.74
CA LEU A 27 5.77 -11.23 25.18
C LEU A 27 4.87 -12.40 25.62
N LEU A 28 3.60 -12.41 25.18
CA LEU A 28 2.67 -13.50 25.47
C LEU A 28 3.16 -14.85 24.93
N GLU A 29 3.61 -14.88 23.67
CA GLU A 29 4.19 -16.08 23.03
C GLU A 29 5.46 -16.57 23.75
N SER A 30 6.15 -15.68 24.46
CA SER A 30 7.36 -15.97 25.25
C SER A 30 7.06 -16.31 26.72
N GLY A 31 5.79 -16.47 27.09
CA GLY A 31 5.35 -16.92 28.41
C GLY A 31 5.20 -15.81 29.46
N TYR A 32 5.18 -14.54 29.08
CA TYR A 32 4.81 -13.45 29.99
C TYR A 32 3.31 -13.48 30.28
N THR A 33 2.95 -13.53 31.56
CA THR A 33 1.54 -13.67 32.00
C THR A 33 0.98 -12.41 32.68
N SER A 34 1.79 -11.36 32.81
CA SER A 34 1.41 -10.07 33.40
C SER A 34 2.01 -8.94 32.58
N ILE A 35 1.19 -8.35 31.71
CA ILE A 35 1.59 -7.26 30.80
C ILE A 35 0.70 -6.06 31.08
N HIS A 36 1.31 -4.95 31.47
CA HIS A 36 0.65 -3.67 31.61
C HIS A 36 0.71 -2.95 30.26
N ALA A 37 -0.42 -2.92 29.55
CA ALA A 37 -0.56 -2.26 28.26
C ALA A 37 -0.99 -0.80 28.47
N SER A 38 -0.04 0.13 28.47
CA SER A 38 -0.33 1.56 28.51
C SER A 38 -0.72 2.06 27.12
N ILE A 39 -1.88 2.69 27.01
CA ILE A 39 -2.44 3.24 25.77
C ILE A 39 -2.83 4.71 25.98
N PHE A 40 -2.91 5.46 24.87
CA PHE A 40 -3.42 6.83 24.93
C PHE A 40 -4.90 6.82 25.36
N PRO A 41 -5.35 7.71 26.28
CA PRO A 41 -6.72 7.71 26.77
C PRO A 41 -7.76 7.79 25.64
N GLY A 42 -8.79 6.94 25.70
CA GLY A 42 -9.86 6.89 24.70
C GLY A 42 -9.50 6.21 23.37
N SER A 43 -8.29 5.64 23.24
CA SER A 43 -7.92 4.82 22.07
C SER A 43 -8.43 3.37 22.21
N ASP A 44 -8.69 2.71 21.07
CA ASP A 44 -9.22 1.33 21.06
C ASP A 44 -8.15 0.29 21.44
N PRO A 45 -8.37 -0.55 22.49
CA PRO A 45 -7.49 -1.65 22.84
C PRO A 45 -7.97 -3.02 22.35
N SER A 46 -9.08 -3.11 21.62
CA SER A 46 -9.79 -4.36 21.32
C SER A 46 -8.88 -5.47 20.75
N HIS A 47 -7.96 -5.14 19.84
CA HIS A 47 -7.04 -6.09 19.23
C HIS A 47 -5.95 -6.62 20.18
N LEU A 48 -5.68 -5.92 21.30
CA LEU A 48 -4.79 -6.41 22.34
C LEU A 48 -5.49 -7.44 23.23
N LEU A 49 -6.76 -7.17 23.57
CA LEU A 49 -7.56 -7.98 24.49
C LEU A 49 -7.98 -9.33 23.91
N ALA A 50 -7.98 -9.46 22.58
CA ALA A 50 -8.16 -10.74 21.89
C ALA A 50 -7.17 -11.83 22.35
N ASN A 51 -6.06 -11.45 23.00
CA ASN A 51 -5.02 -12.37 23.47
C ASN A 51 -5.20 -12.85 24.93
N GLY A 52 -6.33 -12.54 25.59
CA GLY A 52 -6.71 -13.13 26.88
C GLY A 52 -6.40 -12.29 28.13
N SER A 53 -6.52 -12.91 29.31
CA SER A 53 -6.50 -12.24 30.63
C SER A 53 -5.14 -11.78 31.15
N HIS A 54 -4.06 -11.97 30.37
CA HIS A 54 -2.68 -11.65 30.75
C HIS A 54 -2.30 -10.19 30.46
N VAL A 55 -3.18 -9.43 29.81
CA VAL A 55 -2.99 -8.02 29.45
C VAL A 55 -3.93 -7.16 30.28
N VAL A 56 -3.37 -6.22 31.03
CA VAL A 56 -4.12 -5.20 31.79
C VAL A 56 -3.93 -3.87 31.09
N VAL A 57 -5.01 -3.23 30.67
CA VAL A 57 -4.96 -1.95 29.96
C VAL A 57 -4.93 -0.79 30.96
N TYR A 58 -3.99 0.13 30.75
CA TYR A 58 -3.88 1.37 31.49
C TYR A 58 -4.00 2.54 30.51
N GLU A 59 -5.02 3.38 30.69
CA GLU A 59 -5.09 4.65 29.96
C GLU A 59 -4.11 5.64 30.60
N ALA A 60 -3.07 6.00 29.85
CA ALA A 60 -2.06 6.95 30.30
C ALA A 60 -1.52 7.74 29.10
N ASP A 61 -1.72 9.05 29.14
CA ASP A 61 -0.94 9.96 28.30
C ASP A 61 0.49 9.98 28.85
N VAL A 62 1.50 9.86 27.99
CA VAL A 62 2.90 9.92 28.38
C VAL A 62 3.28 11.27 29.02
N LEU A 63 2.49 12.31 28.77
CA LEU A 63 2.64 13.62 29.41
C LEU A 63 2.08 13.69 30.84
N ASP A 64 1.25 12.73 31.24
CA ASP A 64 0.76 12.58 32.62
C ASP A 64 1.63 11.58 33.38
N LEU A 65 2.58 12.11 34.16
CA LEU A 65 3.51 11.31 34.95
C LEU A 65 2.80 10.37 35.93
N GLU A 66 1.70 10.79 36.55
CA GLU A 66 1.02 9.98 37.57
C GLU A 66 0.22 8.85 36.93
N ALA A 67 -0.37 9.07 35.75
CA ALA A 67 -0.97 7.99 34.96
C ALA A 67 0.09 6.98 34.48
N VAL A 68 1.26 7.47 34.03
CA VAL A 68 2.39 6.61 33.66
C VAL A 68 2.90 5.81 34.86
N CYS A 69 3.02 6.41 36.06
CA CYS A 69 3.42 5.70 37.28
C CYS A 69 2.47 4.54 37.60
N LYS A 70 1.15 4.75 37.51
CA LYS A 70 0.16 3.68 37.71
C LYS A 70 0.33 2.52 36.74
N ALA A 71 0.68 2.80 35.48
CA ALA A 71 0.92 1.75 34.49
C ALA A 71 2.24 0.99 34.75
N VAL A 72 3.26 1.65 35.31
CA VAL A 72 4.57 1.07 35.59
C VAL A 72 4.63 0.36 36.95
N GLU A 73 3.73 0.69 37.88
CA GLU A 73 3.70 0.10 39.21
C GLU A 73 3.69 -1.44 39.18
N GLY A 74 4.61 -2.06 39.93
CA GLY A 74 4.74 -3.52 40.01
C GLY A 74 5.48 -4.19 38.83
N CYS A 75 5.85 -3.44 37.78
CA CYS A 75 6.61 -3.97 36.65
C CYS A 75 8.11 -4.03 36.94
N GLN A 76 8.78 -5.07 36.44
CA GLN A 76 10.25 -5.20 36.48
C GLN A 76 10.92 -4.65 35.21
N GLY A 77 10.16 -4.51 34.12
CA GLY A 77 10.64 -3.97 32.85
C GLY A 77 9.66 -2.97 32.25
N VAL A 78 10.19 -1.99 31.53
CA VAL A 78 9.39 -1.08 30.73
C VAL A 78 9.90 -1.08 29.29
N PHE A 79 9.01 -1.32 28.34
CA PHE A 79 9.24 -1.11 26.92
C PHE A 79 8.58 0.21 26.53
N HIS A 80 9.40 1.26 26.39
CA HIS A 80 8.91 2.58 26.00
C HIS A 80 8.80 2.66 24.47
N VAL A 81 7.59 2.41 23.94
CA VAL A 81 7.30 2.42 22.50
C VAL A 81 6.49 3.66 22.09
N ALA A 82 5.66 4.18 23.00
CA ALA A 82 4.85 5.37 22.77
C ALA A 82 5.68 6.59 22.33
N SER A 83 5.37 7.13 21.16
CA SER A 83 5.99 8.33 20.61
C SER A 83 5.09 8.88 19.50
N PRO A 84 4.94 10.21 19.36
CA PRO A 84 4.16 10.76 18.26
C PRO A 84 4.84 10.46 16.92
N CYS A 85 4.07 9.91 15.98
CA CYS A 85 4.50 9.59 14.62
C CYS A 85 3.29 9.74 13.69
N THR A 86 3.17 10.91 13.06
CA THR A 86 2.03 11.29 12.24
C THR A 86 2.31 11.07 10.76
N LEU A 87 1.24 10.82 9.99
CA LEU A 87 1.29 10.82 8.52
C LEU A 87 1.30 12.24 7.94
N GLU A 88 0.74 13.19 8.69
CA GLU A 88 0.63 14.59 8.31
C GLU A 88 1.79 15.39 8.90
N ASP A 89 2.18 16.45 8.19
CA ASP A 89 3.12 17.43 8.71
C ASP A 89 2.51 18.16 9.92
N PRO A 90 3.27 18.29 11.02
CA PRO A 90 2.78 18.95 12.23
C PRO A 90 2.56 20.44 12.01
N LYS A 91 1.49 21.01 12.58
CA LYS A 91 1.23 22.46 12.52
C LYS A 91 2.12 23.21 13.51
N ASP A 92 2.26 22.67 14.71
CA ASP A 92 3.19 23.10 15.75
C ASP A 92 4.12 21.91 16.10
N PRO A 93 5.25 21.76 15.39
CA PRO A 93 6.17 20.64 15.61
C PRO A 93 6.69 20.55 17.04
N GLN A 94 6.78 21.69 17.74
CA GLN A 94 7.25 21.71 19.11
C GLN A 94 6.24 21.03 20.04
N LYS A 95 4.94 21.36 19.91
CA LYS A 95 3.89 20.77 20.75
C LYS A 95 3.45 19.39 20.31
N GLU A 96 3.47 19.11 19.00
CA GLU A 96 2.93 17.88 18.44
C GLU A 96 3.97 16.74 18.39
N LEU A 97 5.26 17.06 18.23
CA LEU A 97 6.31 16.04 18.10
C LEU A 97 7.38 16.14 19.21
N VAL A 98 8.04 17.30 19.34
CA VAL A 98 9.25 17.42 20.16
C VAL A 98 8.94 17.28 21.65
N LEU A 99 7.99 18.08 22.17
CA LEU A 99 7.66 18.06 23.59
C LEU A 99 7.07 16.72 24.05
N PRO A 100 6.10 16.08 23.35
CA PRO A 100 5.61 14.78 23.74
C PRO A 100 6.67 13.68 23.68
N ALA A 101 7.57 13.71 22.70
CA ALA A 101 8.66 12.73 22.63
C ALA A 101 9.64 12.88 23.79
N VAL A 102 10.13 14.10 24.06
CA VAL A 102 11.13 14.35 25.11
C VAL A 102 10.53 14.21 26.50
N GLN A 103 9.45 14.95 26.80
CA GLN A 103 8.84 14.94 28.12
C GLN A 103 8.20 13.58 28.43
N GLY A 104 7.58 12.94 27.43
CA GLY A 104 7.03 11.59 27.60
C GLY A 104 8.12 10.57 27.95
N THR A 105 9.27 10.64 27.29
CA THR A 105 10.43 9.77 27.62
C THR A 105 10.90 10.02 29.05
N LEU A 106 11.07 11.28 29.44
CA LEU A 106 11.50 11.63 30.81
C LEU A 106 10.49 11.17 31.87
N ASN A 107 9.19 11.29 31.61
CA ASN A 107 8.14 10.83 32.52
C ASN A 107 8.19 9.32 32.71
N VAL A 108 8.39 8.56 31.63
CA VAL A 108 8.52 7.09 31.70
C VAL A 108 9.77 6.68 32.49
N LEU A 109 10.89 7.37 32.30
CA LEU A 109 12.11 7.11 33.06
C LEU A 109 11.97 7.47 34.54
N GLU A 110 11.29 8.57 34.86
CA GLU A 110 10.99 8.95 36.24
C GLU A 110 10.02 7.95 36.91
N ALA A 111 9.01 7.45 36.19
CA ALA A 111 8.16 6.37 36.68
C ALA A 111 8.96 5.07 36.91
N ALA A 112 9.81 4.68 35.96
CA ALA A 112 10.68 3.51 36.08
C ALA A 112 11.60 3.61 37.31
N LYS A 113 12.14 4.80 37.57
CA LYS A 113 12.92 5.10 38.78
C LYS A 113 12.12 4.92 40.07
N ARG A 114 10.94 5.54 40.15
CA ARG A 114 10.07 5.50 41.34
C ARG A 114 9.69 4.07 41.70
N HIS A 115 9.44 3.24 40.70
CA HIS A 115 9.06 1.84 40.87
C HIS A 115 10.22 0.84 40.78
N ARG A 116 11.48 1.33 40.71
CA ARG A 116 12.70 0.52 40.69
C ARG A 116 12.70 -0.56 39.60
N VAL A 117 12.22 -0.20 38.41
CA VAL A 117 12.28 -1.04 37.22
C VAL A 117 13.73 -1.42 36.92
N ARG A 118 13.98 -2.69 36.59
CA ARG A 118 15.33 -3.21 36.37
C ARG A 118 15.98 -2.67 35.10
N ARG A 119 15.18 -2.44 34.05
CA ARG A 119 15.62 -1.98 32.73
C ARG A 119 14.47 -1.35 31.95
N VAL A 120 14.78 -0.26 31.27
CA VAL A 120 13.92 0.35 30.25
C VAL A 120 14.48 0.07 28.87
N VAL A 121 13.69 -0.55 27.99
CA VAL A 121 14.01 -0.68 26.56
C VAL A 121 13.31 0.45 25.81
N LEU A 122 14.09 1.39 25.30
CA LEU A 122 13.63 2.59 24.61
C LEU A 122 13.53 2.35 23.10
N THR A 123 12.35 2.58 22.53
CA THR A 123 12.19 2.62 21.06
C THR A 123 12.61 3.98 20.52
N SER A 124 13.88 4.09 20.12
CA SER A 124 14.35 5.23 19.33
C SER A 124 14.00 5.02 17.84
N SER A 125 14.86 5.42 16.91
CA SER A 125 14.64 5.31 15.47
C SER A 125 15.95 5.51 14.72
N ILE A 126 16.07 4.99 13.49
CA ILE A 126 17.11 5.44 12.56
C ILE A 126 17.09 6.95 12.33
N SER A 127 15.96 7.64 12.58
CA SER A 127 15.88 9.10 12.53
C SER A 127 16.68 9.81 13.64
N ALA A 128 17.22 9.08 14.63
CA ALA A 128 18.21 9.57 15.58
C ALA A 128 19.67 9.26 15.15
N LEU A 129 19.86 8.50 14.06
CA LEU A 129 21.15 8.23 13.40
C LEU A 129 21.36 9.09 12.15
N VAL A 130 20.28 9.30 11.38
CA VAL A 130 20.24 10.04 10.11
C VAL A 130 19.07 11.04 10.08
N PRO A 131 19.21 12.18 9.37
CA PRO A 131 20.34 12.57 8.53
C PRO A 131 21.55 13.08 9.31
N ASN A 132 22.74 12.72 8.81
CA ASN A 132 24.02 13.24 9.30
C ASN A 132 24.92 13.54 8.09
N PRO A 133 24.88 14.76 7.53
CA PRO A 133 25.67 15.15 6.36
C PRO A 133 27.19 15.11 6.60
N SER A 134 27.62 15.15 7.87
CA SER A 134 29.02 15.08 8.27
C SER A 134 29.54 13.65 8.42
N TRP A 135 28.67 12.65 8.22
CA TRP A 135 29.08 11.25 8.27
C TRP A 135 30.05 10.93 7.12
N PRO A 136 31.14 10.18 7.37
CA PRO A 136 32.10 9.87 6.31
C PRO A 136 31.42 9.17 5.13
N PRO A 137 31.61 9.66 3.89
CA PRO A 137 31.01 9.05 2.71
C PRO A 137 31.53 7.62 2.55
N HIS A 138 30.67 6.73 2.08
CA HIS A 138 30.98 5.31 1.88
C HIS A 138 31.32 4.51 3.15
N LYS A 139 31.16 5.09 4.35
CA LYS A 139 31.15 4.34 5.61
C LYS A 139 29.72 3.91 5.95
N PRO A 140 29.41 2.62 6.13
CA PRO A 140 28.10 2.20 6.61
C PRO A 140 27.73 2.92 7.92
N PHE A 141 26.47 3.34 8.05
CA PHE A 141 25.98 3.87 9.31
C PHE A 141 25.98 2.78 10.37
N ASP A 142 26.41 3.14 11.57
CA ASP A 142 26.43 2.30 12.76
C ASP A 142 25.87 3.11 13.95
N GLU A 143 25.81 2.50 15.13
CA GLU A 143 25.22 3.11 16.32
C GLU A 143 26.03 4.28 16.91
N SER A 144 27.19 4.61 16.35
CA SER A 144 27.97 5.80 16.74
C SER A 144 27.50 7.09 16.04
N SER A 145 26.71 7.00 14.96
CA SER A 145 26.16 8.18 14.28
C SER A 145 25.08 8.86 15.12
N TRP A 146 24.93 10.17 14.97
CA TRP A 146 23.80 10.91 15.49
C TRP A 146 23.27 11.85 14.42
N SER A 147 21.95 12.01 14.35
CA SER A 147 21.35 12.97 13.43
C SER A 147 21.82 14.39 13.74
N ASP A 148 22.10 15.15 12.68
CA ASP A 148 22.47 16.55 12.77
C ASP A 148 21.22 17.40 13.02
N LEU A 149 21.08 17.88 14.25
CA LEU A 149 19.93 18.68 14.68
C LEU A 149 19.79 19.98 13.88
N HIS A 150 20.91 20.65 13.58
CA HIS A 150 20.89 21.91 12.83
C HIS A 150 20.43 21.68 11.39
N TYR A 151 20.95 20.62 10.76
CA TYR A 151 20.51 20.18 9.45
C TYR A 151 19.01 19.84 9.44
N CYS A 152 18.54 19.07 10.42
CA CYS A 152 17.13 18.69 10.50
C CYS A 152 16.22 19.91 10.69
N GLN A 153 16.56 20.82 11.60
CA GLN A 153 15.78 22.02 11.89
C GLN A 153 15.73 22.97 10.68
N SER A 154 16.86 23.22 10.01
CA SER A 154 16.91 24.08 8.82
C SER A 154 16.07 23.57 7.65
N ARG A 155 15.82 22.25 7.60
CA ARG A 155 14.98 21.57 6.60
C ARG A 155 13.58 21.22 7.12
N GLN A 156 13.20 21.71 8.30
CA GLN A 156 11.92 21.44 8.95
C GLN A 156 11.61 19.94 9.15
N LYS A 157 12.65 19.11 9.34
CA LYS A 157 12.53 17.68 9.62
C LYS A 157 12.42 17.44 11.11
N TRP A 158 11.21 17.60 11.64
CA TRP A 158 10.97 17.63 13.09
C TRP A 158 10.89 16.26 13.77
N TYR A 159 10.53 15.19 13.04
CA TYR A 159 10.54 13.84 13.61
C TYR A 159 11.97 13.34 13.95
N PRO A 160 12.99 13.51 13.09
CA PRO A 160 14.38 13.29 13.49
C PRO A 160 14.81 14.12 14.69
N VAL A 161 14.42 15.40 14.75
CA VAL A 161 14.71 16.27 15.90
C VAL A 161 14.10 15.71 17.19
N SER A 162 12.82 15.34 17.16
CA SER A 162 12.12 14.83 18.35
C SER A 162 12.74 13.52 18.85
N LYS A 163 12.99 12.56 17.95
CA LYS A 163 13.63 11.27 18.28
C LYS A 163 15.06 11.45 18.81
N THR A 164 15.85 12.31 18.18
CA THR A 164 17.23 12.58 18.61
C THR A 164 17.27 13.22 19.99
N LEU A 165 16.43 14.23 20.25
CA LEU A 165 16.38 14.90 21.55
C LEU A 165 15.83 14.00 22.65
N ALA A 166 14.81 13.19 22.36
CA ALA A 166 14.26 12.24 23.32
C ALA A 166 15.30 11.18 23.72
N GLU A 167 16.04 10.64 22.75
CA GLU A 167 17.09 9.66 23.03
C GLU A 167 18.25 10.29 23.83
N LYS A 168 18.72 11.49 23.46
CA LYS A 168 19.76 12.20 24.24
C LYS A 168 19.31 12.48 25.68
N ALA A 169 18.09 12.98 25.86
CA ALA A 169 17.53 13.22 27.19
C ALA A 169 17.43 11.92 28.01
N SER A 170 17.15 10.78 27.38
CA SER A 170 17.14 9.48 28.04
C SER A 170 18.52 9.08 28.58
N TRP A 171 19.58 9.32 27.79
CA TRP A 171 20.95 9.02 28.19
C TRP A 171 21.41 9.92 29.35
N GLU A 172 21.14 11.22 29.27
CA GLU A 172 21.44 12.18 30.34
C GLU A 172 20.71 11.82 31.64
N PHE A 173 19.43 11.42 31.54
CA PHE A 173 18.65 11.00 32.71
C PHE A 173 19.18 9.69 33.30
N ALA A 174 19.50 8.70 32.45
CA ALA A 174 20.04 7.41 32.85
C ALA A 174 21.38 7.56 33.60
N GLU A 175 22.30 8.37 33.06
CA GLU A 175 23.60 8.66 33.68
C GLU A 175 23.42 9.35 35.05
N LYS A 176 22.52 10.35 35.12
CA LYS A 176 22.28 11.11 36.35
C LYS A 176 21.62 10.28 37.46
N HIS A 177 20.75 9.33 37.10
CA HIS A 177 19.91 8.61 38.06
C HIS A 177 20.25 7.13 38.22
N GLY A 178 21.22 6.61 37.47
CA GLY A 178 21.65 5.22 37.55
C GLY A 178 20.58 4.22 37.07
N ILE A 179 19.80 4.59 36.05
CA ILE A 179 18.79 3.70 35.45
C ILE A 179 19.41 2.97 34.26
N ASP A 180 19.16 1.67 34.17
CA ASP A 180 19.55 0.88 33.02
C ASP A 180 18.59 1.12 31.84
N VAL A 181 19.12 1.75 30.79
CA VAL A 181 18.42 2.04 29.54
C VAL A 181 19.16 1.41 28.38
N VAL A 182 18.41 0.71 27.52
CA VAL A 182 18.91 0.19 26.24
C VAL A 182 18.03 0.73 25.12
N ALA A 183 18.64 1.32 24.09
CA ALA A 183 17.91 1.89 22.97
C ALA A 183 17.97 0.97 21.75
N ILE A 184 16.81 0.72 21.14
CA ILE A 184 16.70 0.10 19.82
C ILE A 184 16.36 1.17 18.78
N LEU A 185 16.96 1.06 17.60
CA LEU A 185 16.83 2.01 16.51
C LEU A 185 16.27 1.30 15.27
N PRO A 186 14.96 1.03 15.21
CA PRO A 186 14.32 0.42 14.05
C PRO A 186 14.47 1.28 12.80
N ALA A 187 14.75 0.64 11.67
CA ALA A 187 14.60 1.22 10.34
C ALA A 187 13.11 1.33 9.95
N THR A 188 12.81 1.49 8.65
CA THR A 188 11.41 1.54 8.18
C THR A 188 10.71 0.22 8.52
N CYS A 189 9.87 0.26 9.55
CA CYS A 189 9.24 -0.92 10.11
C CYS A 189 8.02 -1.33 9.26
N LEU A 190 8.06 -2.52 8.69
CA LEU A 190 7.04 -3.10 7.82
C LEU A 190 6.56 -4.44 8.38
N GLY A 191 5.43 -4.94 7.88
CA GLY A 191 4.83 -6.21 8.27
C GLY A 191 3.33 -6.07 8.51
N PRO A 192 2.65 -7.12 9.01
CA PRO A 192 1.20 -7.13 9.11
C PRO A 192 0.71 -6.17 10.20
N LEU A 193 -0.34 -5.41 9.90
CA LEU A 193 -0.97 -4.48 10.83
C LEU A 193 -1.91 -5.26 11.76
N LEU A 194 -1.65 -5.25 13.07
CA LEU A 194 -2.59 -5.78 14.06
C LEU A 194 -3.62 -4.73 14.43
N GLN A 195 -3.18 -3.49 14.61
CA GLN A 195 -4.03 -2.33 14.84
C GLN A 195 -4.89 -2.00 13.61
N PRO A 196 -6.04 -1.32 13.77
CA PRO A 196 -6.93 -1.02 12.66
C PRO A 196 -6.37 0.05 11.70
N GLY A 197 -5.61 1.03 12.21
CA GLY A 197 -5.12 2.17 11.43
C GLY A 197 -3.78 1.94 10.74
N LEU A 198 -3.59 2.65 9.62
CA LEU A 198 -2.32 2.72 8.89
C LEU A 198 -1.29 3.58 9.66
N ASN A 199 -0.08 3.07 9.81
CA ASN A 199 1.06 3.78 10.40
C ASN A 199 1.97 4.40 9.32
N ALA A 200 2.76 5.41 9.72
CA ALA A 200 3.66 6.15 8.84
C ALA A 200 4.61 5.27 8.02
N SER A 201 5.24 4.27 8.64
CA SER A 201 6.19 3.41 7.93
C SER A 201 5.53 2.50 6.89
N CYS A 202 4.35 1.93 7.16
CA CYS A 202 3.62 1.14 6.16
C CYS A 202 3.04 2.01 5.04
N ALA A 203 2.76 3.29 5.31
CA ALA A 203 2.34 4.24 4.28
C ALA A 203 3.45 4.50 3.24
N VAL A 204 4.74 4.39 3.61
CA VAL A 204 5.86 4.50 2.65
C VAL A 204 5.75 3.42 1.57
N LEU A 205 5.48 2.17 1.96
CA LEU A 205 5.29 1.09 0.99
C LEU A 205 3.98 1.27 0.20
N LEU A 206 2.89 1.67 0.86
CA LEU A 206 1.62 1.94 0.17
C LEU A 206 1.77 2.99 -0.94
N GLN A 207 2.36 4.14 -0.63
CA GLN A 207 2.60 5.22 -1.59
C GLN A 207 3.51 4.77 -2.73
N LEU A 208 4.52 3.95 -2.44
CA LEU A 208 5.40 3.38 -3.46
C LEU A 208 4.61 2.48 -4.42
N LEU A 209 3.72 1.63 -3.91
CA LEU A 209 2.84 0.76 -4.70
C LEU A 209 1.80 1.56 -5.49
N GLU A 210 1.41 2.74 -5.02
CA GLU A 210 0.53 3.68 -5.73
C GLU A 210 1.26 4.50 -6.80
N GLY A 211 2.58 4.33 -6.92
CA GLY A 211 3.41 4.97 -7.94
C GLY A 211 3.94 6.35 -7.56
N SER A 212 4.04 6.64 -6.26
CA SER A 212 4.74 7.83 -5.77
C SER A 212 6.17 7.90 -6.29
N GLN A 213 6.61 9.13 -6.59
CA GLN A 213 7.98 9.45 -7.00
C GLN A 213 8.77 10.07 -5.84
N ASP A 214 8.18 10.15 -4.65
CA ASP A 214 8.84 10.69 -3.48
C ASP A 214 9.98 9.77 -3.03
N THR A 215 11.10 10.37 -2.66
CA THR A 215 12.27 9.65 -2.14
C THR A 215 12.35 9.76 -0.62
N GLN A 216 13.13 8.86 -0.02
CA GLN A 216 13.47 8.88 1.40
C GLN A 216 14.91 9.42 1.60
N GLU A 217 15.28 10.49 0.88
CA GLU A 217 16.66 10.96 0.66
C GLU A 217 17.51 11.10 1.94
N TYR A 218 16.88 11.45 3.06
CA TYR A 218 17.59 11.75 4.32
C TYR A 218 17.23 10.83 5.49
N HIS A 219 16.35 9.86 5.29
CA HIS A 219 15.71 9.10 6.38
C HIS A 219 15.63 7.60 6.11
N TRP A 220 16.47 7.08 5.21
CA TRP A 220 16.44 5.69 4.77
C TRP A 220 17.70 4.92 5.14
N LEU A 221 17.53 3.79 5.83
CA LEU A 221 18.57 2.80 6.12
C LEU A 221 18.05 1.38 5.91
N GLY A 222 17.15 1.19 4.95
CA GLY A 222 16.47 -0.08 4.68
C GLY A 222 15.18 -0.26 5.48
N VAL A 223 14.73 -1.51 5.56
CA VAL A 223 13.49 -1.89 6.25
C VAL A 223 13.77 -2.89 7.37
N VAL A 224 12.78 -3.11 8.22
CA VAL A 224 12.81 -4.18 9.21
C VAL A 224 11.41 -4.74 9.41
N HIS A 225 11.31 -6.05 9.58
CA HIS A 225 10.02 -6.67 9.87
C HIS A 225 9.61 -6.41 11.33
N VAL A 226 8.35 -6.08 11.55
CA VAL A 226 7.81 -5.69 12.87
C VAL A 226 7.93 -6.79 13.92
N ARG A 227 7.87 -8.07 13.51
CA ARG A 227 8.13 -9.20 14.42
C ARG A 227 9.59 -9.21 14.90
N ASP A 228 10.53 -8.83 14.05
CA ASP A 228 11.95 -8.82 14.41
C ASP A 228 12.25 -7.64 15.33
N VAL A 229 11.60 -6.49 15.12
CA VAL A 229 11.63 -5.38 16.06
C VAL A 229 11.11 -5.82 17.43
N ALA A 230 9.96 -6.50 17.49
CA ALA A 230 9.41 -7.00 18.76
C ALA A 230 10.34 -8.03 19.44
N LYS A 231 10.88 -8.98 18.69
CA LYS A 231 11.89 -9.94 19.19
C LYS A 231 13.15 -9.25 19.69
N ALA A 232 13.63 -8.21 18.99
CA ALA A 232 14.80 -7.44 19.40
C ALA A 232 14.56 -6.71 20.72
N HIS A 233 13.38 -6.13 20.93
CA HIS A 233 13.03 -5.52 22.22
C HIS A 233 13.13 -6.55 23.35
N LEU A 234 12.49 -7.72 23.18
CA LEU A 234 12.52 -8.78 24.17
C LEU A 234 13.95 -9.28 24.42
N LEU A 235 14.72 -9.54 23.36
CA LEU A 235 16.11 -9.99 23.44
C LEU A 235 16.98 -9.02 24.25
N LEU A 236 16.84 -7.71 24.00
CA LEU A 236 17.58 -6.67 24.72
C LEU A 236 17.15 -6.55 26.19
N PHE A 237 15.86 -6.79 26.48
CA PHE A 237 15.36 -6.82 27.85
C PHE A 237 15.86 -8.03 28.64
N GLU A 238 15.95 -9.20 27.99
CA GLU A 238 16.35 -10.46 28.64
C GLU A 238 17.87 -10.67 28.71
N THR A 239 18.65 -9.98 27.87
CA THR A 239 20.13 -10.12 27.84
C THR A 239 20.80 -9.20 28.86
N PRO A 240 21.34 -9.68 29.99
CA PRO A 240 21.84 -8.80 31.05
C PRO A 240 22.99 -7.87 30.59
N ALA A 241 23.85 -8.36 29.69
CA ALA A 241 24.99 -7.59 29.17
C ALA A 241 24.62 -6.57 28.07
N ALA A 242 23.37 -6.52 27.61
CA ALA A 242 22.95 -5.57 26.59
C ALA A 242 23.03 -4.13 27.12
N SER A 243 23.75 -3.27 26.42
CA SER A 243 23.91 -1.86 26.78
C SER A 243 24.04 -0.94 25.55
N GLY A 244 23.65 0.33 25.72
CA GLY A 244 23.76 1.35 24.68
C GLY A 244 22.70 1.20 23.58
N ARG A 245 23.12 1.48 22.35
CA ARG A 245 22.27 1.60 21.16
C ARG A 245 22.39 0.38 20.25
N TYR A 246 21.27 -0.07 19.68
CA TYR A 246 21.20 -1.21 18.75
C TYR A 246 20.45 -0.83 17.47
N LEU A 247 21.15 -0.78 16.33
CA LEU A 247 20.54 -0.62 15.02
C LEU A 247 19.71 -1.86 14.68
N CYS A 248 18.47 -1.67 14.27
CA CYS A 248 17.55 -2.77 13.93
C CYS A 248 17.05 -2.61 12.49
N THR A 249 17.78 -3.22 11.56
CA THR A 249 17.51 -3.22 10.12
C THR A 249 17.91 -4.56 9.50
N ASN A 250 17.25 -5.00 8.44
CA ASN A 250 17.65 -6.19 7.68
C ASN A 250 18.82 -5.93 6.70
N GLY A 251 19.30 -4.69 6.65
CA GLY A 251 20.43 -4.24 5.86
C GLY A 251 20.29 -2.77 5.49
N ILE A 252 21.39 -2.13 5.12
CA ILE A 252 21.42 -0.78 4.57
C ILE A 252 21.56 -0.89 3.06
N TYR A 253 20.67 -0.20 2.33
CA TYR A 253 20.63 -0.14 0.86
C TYR A 253 19.86 1.10 0.41
N GLN A 254 19.96 1.47 -0.87
CA GLN A 254 19.28 2.64 -1.42
C GLN A 254 17.76 2.42 -1.48
N PHE A 255 16.97 3.49 -1.35
CA PHE A 255 15.53 3.45 -1.57
C PHE A 255 15.20 3.08 -3.03
N GLY A 256 16.03 3.48 -3.99
CA GLY A 256 15.92 3.03 -5.38
C GLY A 256 16.04 1.51 -5.52
N ASP A 257 16.99 0.88 -4.81
CA ASP A 257 17.17 -0.57 -4.81
C ASP A 257 15.97 -1.28 -4.17
N PHE A 258 15.42 -0.70 -3.10
CA PHE A 258 14.18 -1.18 -2.48
C PHE A 258 13.02 -1.16 -3.48
N ALA A 259 12.79 -0.02 -4.14
CA ALA A 259 11.73 0.15 -5.12
C ALA A 259 11.87 -0.81 -6.30
N GLU A 260 13.09 -1.03 -6.80
CA GLU A 260 13.34 -2.02 -7.85
C GLU A 260 12.97 -3.44 -7.40
N ARG A 261 13.33 -3.83 -6.18
CA ARG A 261 12.97 -5.15 -5.64
C ARG A 261 11.46 -5.30 -5.45
N VAL A 262 10.79 -4.28 -4.91
CA VAL A 262 9.33 -4.26 -4.78
C VAL A 262 8.65 -4.40 -6.15
N SER A 263 9.12 -3.66 -7.17
CA SER A 263 8.60 -3.74 -8.53
C SER A 263 8.74 -5.13 -9.17
N ARG A 264 9.82 -5.84 -8.87
CA ARG A 264 10.03 -7.23 -9.34
C ARG A 264 9.13 -8.22 -8.60
N LEU A 265 8.95 -8.03 -7.29
CA LEU A 265 8.12 -8.91 -6.45
C LEU A 265 6.63 -8.74 -6.76
N LEU A 266 6.20 -7.51 -7.05
CA LEU A 266 4.80 -7.13 -7.22
C LEU A 266 4.60 -6.33 -8.53
N PRO A 267 4.75 -6.98 -9.70
CA PRO A 267 4.70 -6.28 -10.98
C PRO A 267 3.31 -5.71 -11.33
N GLU A 268 2.27 -6.02 -10.54
CA GLU A 268 0.91 -5.51 -10.75
C GLU A 268 0.76 -4.04 -10.33
N PHE A 269 1.69 -3.54 -9.51
CA PHE A 269 1.66 -2.18 -9.01
C PHE A 269 2.55 -1.23 -9.83
N PRO A 270 2.11 0.03 -10.05
CA PRO A 270 2.86 1.06 -10.78
C PRO A 270 4.08 1.61 -10.04
N VAL A 271 4.95 0.76 -9.47
CA VAL A 271 6.12 1.21 -8.71
C VAL A 271 7.04 2.06 -9.59
N HIS A 272 7.32 3.28 -9.14
CA HIS A 272 8.20 4.20 -9.87
C HIS A 272 9.64 3.67 -9.92
N ARG A 273 10.28 3.80 -11.09
CA ARG A 273 11.69 3.46 -11.28
C ARG A 273 12.57 4.69 -11.05
N PHE A 274 13.21 4.73 -9.89
CA PHE A 274 14.20 5.76 -9.56
C PHE A 274 15.48 5.61 -10.40
N THR A 275 16.04 6.72 -10.86
CA THR A 275 17.31 6.76 -11.61
C THR A 275 18.38 7.48 -10.79
N GLY A 276 19.55 6.86 -10.63
CA GLY A 276 20.65 7.42 -9.84
C GLY A 276 20.57 7.05 -8.36
N GLU A 277 21.42 7.68 -7.54
CA GLU A 277 21.40 7.48 -6.07
C GLU A 277 20.23 8.21 -5.44
N THR A 278 19.44 7.51 -4.63
CA THR A 278 18.34 8.12 -3.85
C THR A 278 18.82 8.68 -2.52
N GLN A 279 19.91 8.14 -1.97
CA GLN A 279 20.60 8.59 -0.77
C GLN A 279 22.09 8.79 -1.12
N PRO A 280 22.50 10.01 -1.48
CA PRO A 280 23.87 10.29 -1.91
C PRO A 280 24.91 9.85 -0.86
N GLY A 281 25.90 9.06 -1.29
CA GLY A 281 27.02 8.63 -0.43
C GLY A 281 26.68 7.55 0.60
N LEU A 282 25.46 7.02 0.62
CA LEU A 282 25.06 5.92 1.51
C LEU A 282 25.78 4.62 1.11
N ALA A 283 26.59 4.08 2.02
CA ALA A 283 27.19 2.76 1.85
C ALA A 283 26.20 1.65 2.22
N ALA A 284 25.96 0.76 1.27
CA ALA A 284 25.20 -0.45 1.51
C ALA A 284 25.94 -1.39 2.49
N CYS A 285 25.19 -2.08 3.34
CA CYS A 285 25.73 -3.04 4.30
C CYS A 285 24.67 -4.09 4.66
N LYS A 286 24.90 -5.35 4.30
CA LYS A 286 23.96 -6.44 4.56
C LYS A 286 23.78 -6.70 6.05
N ASP A 287 24.89 -6.79 6.79
CA ASP A 287 24.90 -7.15 8.20
C ASP A 287 25.04 -5.90 9.10
N ALA A 288 24.34 -4.81 8.75
CA ALA A 288 24.44 -3.52 9.43
C ALA A 288 24.02 -3.58 10.90
N ALA A 289 23.00 -4.38 11.22
CA ALA A 289 22.54 -4.63 12.59
C ALA A 289 23.43 -5.64 13.34
N LYS A 290 24.76 -5.54 13.16
CA LYS A 290 25.74 -6.52 13.64
C LYS A 290 25.57 -6.86 15.12
N ARG A 291 25.33 -5.85 15.97
CA ARG A 291 25.17 -6.05 17.41
C ARG A 291 23.98 -6.93 17.77
N LEU A 292 22.86 -6.84 17.04
CA LEU A 292 21.69 -7.71 17.26
C LEU A 292 21.92 -9.11 16.67
N ILE A 293 22.58 -9.19 15.52
CA ILE A 293 22.96 -10.47 14.88
C ILE A 293 23.90 -11.26 15.81
N ASP A 294 24.88 -10.60 16.42
CA ASP A 294 25.84 -11.21 17.35
C ASP A 294 25.14 -11.70 18.65
N LEU A 295 23.96 -11.15 18.99
CA LEU A 295 23.09 -11.64 20.07
C LEU A 295 22.16 -12.80 19.62
N GLY A 296 22.24 -13.23 18.37
CA GLY A 296 21.47 -14.33 17.81
C GLY A 296 20.16 -13.95 17.12
N LEU A 297 19.89 -12.65 16.91
CA LEU A 297 18.70 -12.23 16.17
C LEU A 297 18.85 -12.55 14.68
N VAL A 298 17.87 -13.25 14.12
CA VAL A 298 17.77 -13.54 12.69
C VAL A 298 16.70 -12.63 12.10
N PHE A 299 17.07 -11.85 11.08
CA PHE A 299 16.16 -10.95 10.39
C PHE A 299 15.38 -11.67 9.29
N THR A 300 14.10 -11.33 9.20
CA THR A 300 13.17 -11.74 8.17
C THR A 300 13.64 -11.16 6.82
N PRO A 301 13.64 -11.96 5.74
CA PRO A 301 13.95 -11.48 4.40
C PRO A 301 13.08 -10.29 3.96
N LEU A 302 13.63 -9.48 3.05
CA LEU A 302 12.93 -8.32 2.50
C LEU A 302 11.64 -8.72 1.78
N GLU A 303 11.72 -9.80 1.00
CA GLU A 303 10.63 -10.30 0.17
C GLU A 303 9.43 -10.70 1.03
N ASP A 304 9.68 -11.47 2.09
CA ASP A 304 8.66 -11.86 3.08
C ASP A 304 8.09 -10.64 3.80
N THR A 305 8.95 -9.68 4.17
CA THR A 305 8.53 -8.44 4.84
C THR A 305 7.57 -7.62 3.98
N VAL A 306 7.86 -7.49 2.68
CA VAL A 306 7.01 -6.78 1.73
C VAL A 306 5.70 -7.53 1.51
N GLN A 307 5.76 -8.84 1.28
CA GLN A 307 4.59 -9.68 1.05
C GLN A 307 3.60 -9.63 2.23
N ASP A 308 4.09 -9.87 3.45
CA ASP A 308 3.30 -9.82 4.69
C ASP A 308 2.62 -8.45 4.88
N THR A 309 3.33 -7.37 4.52
CA THR A 309 2.76 -6.01 4.59
C THR A 309 1.64 -5.83 3.58
N VAL A 310 1.87 -6.22 2.31
CA VAL A 310 0.92 -6.03 1.22
C VAL A 310 -0.35 -6.85 1.42
N GLU A 311 -0.22 -8.10 1.88
CA GLU A 311 -1.37 -8.93 2.24
C GLU A 311 -2.20 -8.28 3.36
N SER A 312 -1.53 -7.72 4.36
CA SER A 312 -2.22 -7.02 5.44
C SER A 312 -2.90 -5.73 4.99
N LEU A 313 -2.26 -4.95 4.11
CA LEU A 313 -2.85 -3.74 3.52
C LEU A 313 -4.09 -4.09 2.66
N LYS A 314 -4.02 -5.16 1.86
CA LYS A 314 -5.16 -5.68 1.08
C LYS A 314 -6.29 -6.13 2.00
N ALA A 315 -5.99 -6.94 3.01
CA ALA A 315 -6.97 -7.47 3.96
C ALA A 315 -7.70 -6.37 4.76
N LYS A 316 -7.03 -5.24 5.02
CA LYS A 316 -7.62 -4.08 5.70
C LYS A 316 -8.23 -3.04 4.76
N GLY A 317 -8.19 -3.28 3.44
CA GLY A 317 -8.77 -2.38 2.43
C GLY A 317 -7.98 -1.10 2.20
N PHE A 318 -6.72 -1.02 2.65
CA PHE A 318 -5.84 0.12 2.35
C PHE A 318 -5.25 0.07 0.94
N LEU A 319 -5.14 -1.13 0.38
CA LEU A 319 -4.58 -1.34 -0.95
C LEU A 319 -5.60 -2.09 -1.81
N SER A 320 -6.15 -1.41 -2.80
CA SER A 320 -6.98 -2.00 -3.86
C SER A 320 -6.18 -2.10 -5.16
N ILE A 321 -6.40 -3.16 -5.92
CA ILE A 321 -5.82 -3.26 -7.27
C ILE A 321 -6.64 -2.31 -8.16
N SER A 322 -6.01 -1.24 -8.65
CA SER A 322 -6.67 -0.33 -9.59
C SER A 322 -7.04 -1.03 -10.91
N GLU A 323 -8.10 -0.58 -11.61
CA GLU A 323 -8.43 -1.07 -12.96
C GLU A 323 -7.22 -0.95 -13.92
N ASP A 324 -6.40 0.09 -13.76
CA ASP A 324 -5.19 0.30 -14.56
C ASP A 324 -4.06 -0.68 -14.23
N SER A 325 -3.94 -1.12 -12.96
CA SER A 325 -3.04 -2.20 -12.54
C SER A 325 -3.45 -3.55 -13.12
N LEU A 326 -4.76 -3.86 -13.11
CA LEU A 326 -5.30 -5.04 -13.80
C LEU A 326 -5.02 -4.98 -15.31
N ARG A 327 -5.21 -3.81 -15.95
CA ARG A 327 -4.91 -3.63 -17.38
C ARG A 327 -3.43 -3.81 -17.73
N ARG A 328 -2.49 -3.45 -16.83
CA ARG A 328 -1.05 -3.70 -17.04
C ARG A 328 -0.69 -5.17 -16.91
N TYR A 329 -1.25 -5.88 -15.94
CA TYR A 329 -1.08 -7.33 -15.79
C TYR A 329 -1.68 -8.11 -16.97
N VAL A 330 -2.82 -7.62 -17.46
CA VAL A 330 -3.58 -8.27 -18.52
C VAL A 330 -3.16 -7.82 -19.94
N ARG A 331 -2.08 -7.06 -20.08
CA ARG A 331 -1.45 -6.92 -21.41
C ARG A 331 -1.04 -8.28 -22.02
N PHE A 332 -1.00 -9.34 -21.21
CA PHE A 332 -0.66 -10.72 -21.59
C PHE A 332 -1.71 -11.78 -21.24
N ALA A 333 -2.88 -11.44 -20.67
CA ALA A 333 -3.91 -12.43 -20.31
C ALA A 333 -5.18 -12.30 -21.18
N SER A 334 -5.88 -13.41 -21.43
CA SER A 334 -7.12 -13.41 -22.20
C SER A 334 -8.26 -12.74 -21.43
N GLU A 335 -9.21 -12.12 -22.15
CA GLU A 335 -10.35 -11.37 -21.60
C GLU A 335 -11.19 -12.18 -20.59
N SER A 336 -11.24 -13.51 -20.75
CA SER A 336 -11.88 -14.45 -19.81
C SER A 336 -11.24 -14.44 -18.42
N CYS A 337 -9.91 -14.31 -18.33
CA CYS A 337 -9.17 -14.31 -17.07
C CYS A 337 -9.42 -13.02 -16.25
N ILE A 338 -9.74 -11.91 -16.94
CA ILE A 338 -10.09 -10.63 -16.31
C ILE A 338 -11.45 -10.72 -15.64
N GLN A 339 -12.43 -11.32 -16.34
CA GLN A 339 -13.80 -11.43 -15.84
C GLN A 339 -13.87 -12.36 -14.62
N GLU A 340 -13.10 -13.45 -14.58
CA GLU A 340 -12.99 -14.32 -13.41
C GLU A 340 -12.36 -13.61 -12.20
N LEU A 341 -11.29 -12.83 -12.40
CA LEU A 341 -10.65 -12.07 -11.32
C LEU A 341 -11.55 -10.96 -10.75
N LEU A 342 -12.26 -10.23 -11.62
CA LEU A 342 -13.18 -9.17 -11.20
C LEU A 342 -14.42 -9.72 -10.48
N SER A 343 -14.91 -10.89 -10.88
CA SER A 343 -16.03 -11.54 -10.20
C SER A 343 -15.66 -12.11 -8.83
N ALA A 344 -14.41 -12.53 -8.62
CA ALA A 344 -13.91 -13.00 -7.33
C ALA A 344 -13.78 -11.87 -6.29
N SER A 345 -13.45 -10.64 -6.73
CA SER A 345 -13.27 -9.48 -5.83
C SER A 345 -14.56 -8.90 -5.23
N ASP A 346 -15.73 -9.25 -5.76
CA ASP A 346 -17.02 -8.69 -5.33
C ASP A 346 -17.76 -9.54 -4.27
N SER A 347 -17.15 -10.59 -3.74
CA SER A 347 -17.81 -11.54 -2.83
C SER A 347 -17.79 -11.10 -1.35
N ASN A 348 -18.40 -9.96 -1.04
CA ASN A 348 -18.93 -9.70 0.31
C ASN A 348 -19.98 -8.58 0.32
N ARG A 349 -21.23 -8.93 -0.01
CA ARG A 349 -22.46 -8.31 0.54
C ARG A 349 -23.68 -9.17 0.19
N ALA A 350 -24.13 -9.97 1.15
CA ALA A 350 -25.46 -10.56 1.12
C ALA A 350 -26.51 -9.47 1.46
N GLY A 351 -27.53 -9.33 0.62
CA GLY A 351 -28.69 -8.46 0.89
C GLY A 351 -29.53 -8.16 -0.36
N ASN A 352 -30.66 -8.85 -0.48
CA ASN A 352 -31.65 -8.78 -1.57
C ASN A 352 -32.08 -7.35 -1.99
N ALA A 353 -32.05 -7.07 -3.30
CA ALA A 353 -33.00 -6.18 -3.98
C ALA A 353 -33.03 -6.40 -5.51
N ASN A 354 -33.84 -7.37 -5.95
CA ASN A 354 -34.76 -7.25 -7.10
C ASN A 354 -34.30 -6.67 -8.48
N ASP A 355 -33.15 -7.05 -9.03
CA ASP A 355 -32.74 -6.67 -10.42
C ASP A 355 -32.43 -7.88 -11.31
N GLY A 356 -33.46 -8.70 -11.56
CA GLY A 356 -33.39 -9.89 -12.41
C GLY A 356 -33.31 -9.59 -13.91
N TRP A 357 -32.49 -10.39 -14.61
CA TRP A 357 -32.41 -10.51 -16.06
C TRP A 357 -33.73 -10.97 -16.68
N LYS A 358 -34.04 -10.58 -17.92
CA LYS A 358 -35.09 -11.21 -18.73
C LYS A 358 -34.53 -11.68 -20.07
N LEU A 359 -34.96 -12.86 -20.49
CA LEU A 359 -34.59 -13.54 -21.74
C LEU A 359 -35.77 -13.42 -22.71
N LEU A 360 -35.52 -13.05 -23.98
CA LEU A 360 -36.47 -13.18 -25.07
C LEU A 360 -35.79 -13.79 -26.29
N THR A 361 -36.41 -14.83 -26.84
CA THR A 361 -35.93 -15.58 -28.01
C THR A 361 -36.59 -15.06 -29.29
N LEU A 362 -35.81 -14.88 -30.36
CA LEU A 362 -36.33 -14.72 -31.72
C LEU A 362 -35.52 -15.54 -32.73
N GLU A 363 -36.24 -16.15 -33.67
CA GLU A 363 -35.72 -17.15 -34.61
C GLU A 363 -34.83 -16.59 -35.73
N ASN A 364 -34.80 -15.27 -36.03
CA ASN A 364 -33.94 -14.68 -37.07
C ASN A 364 -33.67 -13.15 -36.93
N GLY A 365 -33.41 -12.60 -35.73
CA GLY A 365 -33.05 -11.17 -35.58
C GLY A 365 -32.99 -10.58 -34.17
N VAL A 366 -32.39 -9.39 -34.09
CA VAL A 366 -31.78 -8.65 -32.95
C VAL A 366 -32.69 -8.31 -31.76
N GLU A 367 -32.14 -8.38 -30.52
CA GLU A 367 -32.62 -7.61 -29.36
C GLU A 367 -31.63 -6.50 -28.93
N ILE A 368 -32.17 -5.33 -28.58
CA ILE A 368 -31.44 -4.16 -28.07
C ILE A 368 -31.86 -3.92 -26.62
N SER A 369 -30.93 -4.04 -25.67
CA SER A 369 -31.18 -3.68 -24.27
C SER A 369 -30.33 -2.48 -23.83
N LYS A 370 -30.97 -1.50 -23.18
CA LYS A 370 -30.32 -0.34 -22.56
C LYS A 370 -30.40 -0.48 -21.03
N ARG A 371 -29.27 -0.55 -20.33
CA ARG A 371 -29.22 -0.33 -18.87
C ARG A 371 -28.60 1.03 -18.55
N ARG A 372 -29.14 1.68 -17.52
CA ARG A 372 -28.63 2.92 -16.94
C ARG A 372 -28.13 2.60 -15.53
N SER A 373 -26.84 2.77 -15.32
CA SER A 373 -26.22 3.16 -14.06
C SER A 373 -24.77 3.54 -14.39
N GLY A 374 -24.39 4.80 -14.16
CA GLY A 374 -23.08 5.35 -14.51
C GLY A 374 -23.06 6.24 -15.76
N SER A 375 -22.17 7.23 -15.76
CA SER A 375 -22.12 8.44 -16.61
C SER A 375 -21.80 8.23 -18.11
N LEU A 376 -21.87 7.01 -18.66
CA LEU A 376 -21.51 6.72 -20.07
C LEU A 376 -22.64 5.97 -20.80
N HIS A 377 -22.84 6.29 -22.08
CA HIS A 377 -23.80 5.61 -22.95
C HIS A 377 -23.09 4.52 -23.76
N THR A 378 -23.26 3.27 -23.34
CA THR A 378 -22.72 2.10 -24.04
C THR A 378 -23.82 1.45 -24.88
N PHE A 379 -23.55 1.28 -26.17
CA PHE A 379 -24.45 0.62 -27.11
C PHE A 379 -23.90 -0.76 -27.47
N ARG A 380 -24.76 -1.77 -27.38
CA ARG A 380 -24.45 -3.16 -27.75
C ARG A 380 -25.49 -3.64 -28.76
N SER A 381 -25.02 -4.17 -29.89
CA SER A 381 -25.86 -4.81 -30.90
C SER A 381 -25.30 -6.20 -31.18
N ARG A 382 -26.15 -7.23 -31.08
CA ARG A 382 -25.76 -8.65 -31.11
C ARG A 382 -26.42 -9.34 -32.30
N TRP A 383 -25.63 -10.11 -33.05
CA TRP A 383 -26.01 -10.75 -34.31
C TRP A 383 -25.56 -12.20 -34.37
N LEU A 384 -26.47 -13.11 -34.71
CA LEU A 384 -26.16 -14.52 -34.93
C LEU A 384 -25.78 -14.76 -36.40
N LEU A 385 -24.56 -15.22 -36.65
CA LEU A 385 -24.06 -15.56 -37.97
C LEU A 385 -23.91 -17.08 -38.11
N ARG A 386 -24.84 -17.70 -38.84
CA ARG A 386 -24.77 -19.13 -39.19
C ARG A 386 -23.82 -19.33 -40.37
N SER A 387 -23.06 -20.44 -40.34
CA SER A 387 -22.18 -20.88 -41.43
C SER A 387 -20.97 -19.97 -41.70
N VAL A 388 -20.50 -19.23 -40.69
CA VAL A 388 -19.25 -18.47 -40.72
C VAL A 388 -18.50 -18.79 -39.44
N SER A 389 -17.33 -19.41 -39.56
CA SER A 389 -16.55 -19.77 -38.39
C SER A 389 -16.02 -18.50 -37.68
N PRO A 390 -15.89 -18.52 -36.34
CA PRO A 390 -15.38 -17.37 -35.58
C PRO A 390 -14.02 -16.88 -36.11
N GLN A 391 -13.15 -17.81 -36.52
CA GLN A 391 -11.79 -17.51 -36.95
C GLN A 391 -11.76 -16.81 -38.32
N GLN A 392 -12.64 -17.21 -39.25
CA GLN A 392 -12.82 -16.50 -40.53
C GLN A 392 -13.35 -15.08 -40.31
N PHE A 393 -14.33 -14.91 -39.43
CA PHE A 393 -14.89 -13.58 -39.15
C PHE A 393 -13.86 -12.64 -38.50
N ILE A 394 -13.14 -13.12 -37.49
CA ILE A 394 -12.09 -12.34 -36.78
C ILE A 394 -10.98 -11.92 -37.76
N THR A 395 -10.56 -12.81 -38.66
CA THR A 395 -9.51 -12.51 -39.65
C THR A 395 -9.93 -11.40 -40.60
N VAL A 396 -11.12 -11.49 -41.18
CA VAL A 396 -11.66 -10.46 -42.09
C VAL A 396 -11.95 -9.14 -41.35
N ALA A 397 -12.45 -9.21 -40.12
CA ALA A 397 -12.71 -8.03 -39.29
C ALA A 397 -11.42 -7.29 -38.93
N ASN A 398 -10.37 -8.01 -38.50
CA ASN A 398 -9.08 -7.44 -38.14
C ASN A 398 -8.33 -6.88 -39.35
N ALA A 399 -8.38 -7.55 -40.51
CA ALA A 399 -7.79 -7.05 -41.75
C ALA A 399 -8.42 -5.71 -42.19
N ILE A 400 -9.73 -5.54 -41.94
CA ILE A 400 -10.45 -4.30 -42.27
C ILE A 400 -10.23 -3.21 -41.21
N ASP A 401 -10.16 -3.55 -39.92
CA ASP A 401 -9.84 -2.59 -38.84
C ASP A 401 -8.41 -2.05 -38.99
N ALA A 402 -7.46 -2.90 -39.37
CA ALA A 402 -6.09 -2.49 -39.70
C ALA A 402 -6.04 -1.60 -40.96
N ALA A 403 -6.92 -1.81 -41.94
CA ALA A 403 -7.03 -1.00 -43.15
C ALA A 403 -7.85 0.31 -42.97
N LYS A 404 -8.57 0.48 -41.85
CA LYS A 404 -9.48 1.63 -41.61
C LYS A 404 -9.05 2.57 -40.48
N VAL A 405 -7.77 2.60 -40.11
CA VAL A 405 -7.20 3.75 -39.38
C VAL A 405 -6.71 4.83 -40.36
N VAL A 406 -7.56 5.25 -41.31
CA VAL A 406 -7.39 6.51 -42.06
C VAL A 406 -8.77 7.03 -42.47
N ALA A 407 -9.35 7.92 -41.65
CA ALA A 407 -10.23 9.02 -42.10
C ALA A 407 -10.74 9.85 -40.90
N VAL A 408 -9.96 10.83 -40.46
CA VAL A 408 -10.56 12.11 -40.04
C VAL A 408 -10.70 12.92 -41.33
N ALA A 409 -11.90 12.98 -41.91
CA ALA A 409 -12.14 13.83 -43.06
C ALA A 409 -12.38 15.27 -42.60
N SER A 410 -11.32 16.10 -42.59
CA SER A 410 -11.49 17.54 -42.77
C SER A 410 -11.88 17.76 -44.24
N LEU A 411 -13.04 18.35 -44.49
CA LEU A 411 -13.48 18.68 -45.85
C LEU A 411 -12.66 19.87 -46.42
N PRO A 412 -12.29 19.85 -47.73
CA PRO A 412 -11.68 20.98 -48.42
C PRO A 412 -12.58 22.22 -48.48
N LYS A 413 -11.93 23.38 -48.54
CA LYS A 413 -12.49 24.73 -48.39
C LYS A 413 -13.60 25.07 -49.39
N GLU A 414 -13.68 24.41 -50.55
CA GLU A 414 -14.61 24.79 -51.62
C GLU A 414 -16.07 24.34 -51.37
N ILE A 415 -16.33 23.35 -50.50
CA ILE A 415 -17.70 22.94 -50.12
C ILE A 415 -18.28 23.84 -49.00
N ALA A 416 -17.43 24.62 -48.33
CA ALA A 416 -17.81 25.51 -47.22
C ALA A 416 -18.44 26.86 -47.67
N ALA A 417 -18.51 27.15 -48.97
CA ALA A 417 -18.92 28.48 -49.46
C ALA A 417 -20.45 28.71 -49.52
N GLY A 418 -21.29 27.74 -49.15
CA GLY A 418 -22.76 27.86 -49.29
C GLY A 418 -23.58 27.96 -48.01
N LEU A 419 -22.98 27.80 -46.83
CA LEU A 419 -23.72 27.69 -45.57
C LEU A 419 -23.01 28.45 -44.46
N HIS A 420 -23.30 29.74 -44.32
CA HIS A 420 -23.18 30.42 -43.04
C HIS A 420 -24.56 30.45 -42.38
N PRO A 421 -24.69 29.83 -41.19
CA PRO A 421 -25.00 30.66 -40.03
C PRO A 421 -24.27 30.29 -38.73
N LYS A 422 -23.87 31.37 -38.04
CA LYS A 422 -23.55 31.62 -36.63
C LYS A 422 -22.70 30.63 -35.82
N GLN A 423 -21.59 31.18 -35.30
CA GLN A 423 -20.75 30.63 -34.24
C GLN A 423 -21.60 30.06 -33.10
N ASN A 424 -21.53 28.75 -32.91
CA ASN A 424 -21.75 28.15 -31.61
C ASN A 424 -20.79 26.98 -31.41
N ASN A 425 -20.06 27.03 -30.29
CA ASN A 425 -19.05 26.05 -29.89
C ASN A 425 -19.72 24.73 -29.52
N ALA A 426 -19.92 23.78 -30.45
CA ALA A 426 -20.32 22.42 -30.07
C ALA A 426 -20.19 21.39 -31.18
N ILE A 427 -18.97 21.02 -31.62
CA ILE A 427 -18.69 19.61 -32.01
C ILE A 427 -17.21 19.31 -31.67
N ARG A 428 -16.96 18.81 -30.46
CA ARG A 428 -15.73 18.05 -30.13
C ARG A 428 -16.08 16.55 -30.22
N GLY A 429 -15.07 15.74 -30.58
CA GLY A 429 -15.21 14.36 -31.06
C GLY A 429 -16.10 13.44 -30.21
N LEU A 430 -16.87 12.59 -30.90
CA LEU A 430 -17.99 11.84 -30.31
C LEU A 430 -17.70 10.36 -30.02
N LEU A 431 -16.60 9.78 -30.54
CA LEU A 431 -16.31 8.34 -30.44
C LEU A 431 -15.11 8.13 -29.53
N LEU A 432 -15.31 7.46 -28.39
CA LEU A 432 -14.23 7.14 -27.45
C LEU A 432 -13.54 5.84 -27.86
N GLN A 433 -14.33 4.77 -28.05
CA GLN A 433 -13.84 3.44 -28.40
C GLN A 433 -14.91 2.64 -29.17
N SER A 434 -14.45 1.74 -30.05
CA SER A 434 -15.30 0.72 -30.68
C SER A 434 -14.55 -0.58 -30.90
N GLY A 435 -15.25 -1.70 -30.87
CA GLY A 435 -14.63 -3.02 -31.04
C GLY A 435 -15.64 -4.13 -31.28
N TRP A 436 -15.13 -5.26 -31.78
CA TRP A 436 -15.90 -6.48 -32.06
C TRP A 436 -15.70 -7.51 -30.94
N VAL A 437 -16.78 -8.16 -30.52
CA VAL A 437 -16.77 -9.30 -29.62
C VAL A 437 -17.41 -10.47 -30.37
N VAL A 438 -16.71 -11.59 -30.49
CA VAL A 438 -17.15 -12.75 -31.27
C VAL A 438 -17.19 -13.96 -30.34
N GLU A 439 -18.38 -14.52 -30.13
CA GLU A 439 -18.59 -15.72 -29.33
C GLU A 439 -18.81 -16.92 -30.25
N LYS A 440 -18.04 -17.99 -30.07
CA LYS A 440 -18.22 -19.25 -30.80
C LYS A 440 -19.45 -20.00 -30.26
N LEU A 441 -20.24 -20.57 -31.15
CA LEU A 441 -21.36 -21.45 -30.81
C LEU A 441 -21.06 -22.90 -31.25
N GLU A 442 -21.86 -23.85 -30.75
CA GLU A 442 -21.57 -25.28 -30.84
C GLU A 442 -21.63 -25.85 -32.28
N ASP A 443 -22.22 -25.14 -33.24
CA ASP A 443 -22.51 -25.58 -34.62
C ASP A 443 -21.70 -24.83 -35.70
N ASP A 444 -20.43 -24.49 -35.43
CA ASP A 444 -19.55 -23.66 -36.29
C ASP A 444 -20.14 -22.29 -36.67
N SER A 445 -21.19 -21.88 -35.95
CA SER A 445 -21.74 -20.53 -36.01
C SER A 445 -21.07 -19.64 -34.96
N CYS A 446 -21.20 -18.33 -35.14
CA CYS A 446 -20.70 -17.37 -34.18
C CYS A 446 -21.72 -16.27 -33.92
N MET A 447 -21.72 -15.78 -32.69
CA MET A 447 -22.44 -14.59 -32.31
C MET A 447 -21.48 -13.41 -32.30
N VAL A 448 -21.78 -12.39 -33.09
CA VAL A 448 -20.96 -11.19 -33.21
C VAL A 448 -21.67 -10.02 -32.55
N THR A 449 -20.97 -9.34 -31.64
CA THR A 449 -21.43 -8.13 -30.96
C THR A 449 -20.47 -6.98 -31.28
N TYR A 450 -20.99 -5.88 -31.82
CA TYR A 450 -20.20 -4.65 -31.98
C TYR A 450 -20.54 -3.68 -30.86
N VAL A 451 -19.51 -3.19 -30.18
CA VAL A 451 -19.65 -2.28 -29.04
C VAL A 451 -19.15 -0.91 -29.45
N VAL A 452 -19.94 0.12 -29.16
CA VAL A 452 -19.58 1.52 -29.38
C VAL A 452 -19.80 2.31 -28.10
N GLN A 453 -18.76 3.03 -27.68
CA GLN A 453 -18.79 3.90 -26.51
C GLN A 453 -18.66 5.37 -26.94
N LEU A 454 -19.61 6.19 -26.49
CA LEU A 454 -19.70 7.62 -26.84
C LEU A 454 -19.51 8.49 -25.59
N ASP A 455 -18.87 9.67 -25.78
CA ASP A 455 -18.61 10.66 -24.74
C ASP A 455 -19.92 11.37 -24.28
N PRO A 456 -20.13 11.67 -22.98
CA PRO A 456 -21.42 12.14 -22.47
C PRO A 456 -21.74 13.61 -22.78
N ALA A 457 -20.84 14.37 -23.39
CA ALA A 457 -20.95 15.82 -23.48
C ALA A 457 -22.01 16.37 -24.46
N GLY A 458 -22.88 15.53 -25.05
CA GLY A 458 -23.90 16.00 -25.99
C GLY A 458 -25.17 15.14 -26.04
N TRP A 459 -26.33 15.80 -26.08
CA TRP A 459 -27.63 15.17 -26.29
C TRP A 459 -27.72 14.66 -27.75
N LEU A 460 -27.62 13.34 -27.96
CA LEU A 460 -27.73 12.72 -29.27
C LEU A 460 -29.21 12.57 -29.70
N PRO A 461 -29.66 13.19 -30.82
CA PRO A 461 -31.02 13.03 -31.31
C PRO A 461 -31.31 11.59 -31.74
N LYS A 462 -32.50 11.05 -31.43
CA LYS A 462 -32.92 9.67 -31.78
C LYS A 462 -32.74 9.32 -33.27
N CYS A 463 -32.88 10.30 -34.18
CA CYS A 463 -32.66 10.09 -35.61
C CYS A 463 -31.20 9.78 -35.97
N PHE A 464 -30.23 10.29 -35.21
CA PHE A 464 -28.81 10.02 -35.41
C PHE A 464 -28.44 8.60 -34.94
N VAL A 465 -29.01 8.18 -33.80
CA VAL A 465 -28.88 6.82 -33.26
C VAL A 465 -29.44 5.78 -34.23
N ASN A 466 -30.64 6.01 -34.77
CA ASN A 466 -31.23 5.10 -35.75
C ASN A 466 -30.40 5.00 -37.04
N ARG A 467 -29.80 6.11 -37.50
CA ARG A 467 -28.94 6.12 -38.69
C ARG A 467 -27.61 5.39 -38.47
N LEU A 468 -27.05 5.46 -37.26
CA LEU A 468 -25.85 4.70 -36.86
C LEU A 468 -26.14 3.20 -36.81
N ASN A 469 -27.30 2.82 -36.27
CA ASN A 469 -27.76 1.43 -36.24
C ASN A 469 -27.95 0.86 -37.65
N THR A 470 -28.62 1.58 -38.56
CA THR A 470 -28.79 1.11 -39.95
C THR A 470 -27.46 0.92 -40.67
N LYS A 471 -26.49 1.82 -40.45
CA LYS A 471 -25.14 1.67 -41.02
C LYS A 471 -24.38 0.47 -40.43
N LEU A 472 -24.51 0.22 -39.13
CA LEU A 472 -23.89 -0.93 -38.47
C LEU A 472 -24.45 -2.26 -38.99
N VAL A 473 -25.77 -2.35 -39.17
CA VAL A 473 -26.43 -3.50 -39.78
C VAL A 473 -25.86 -3.77 -41.19
N MET A 474 -25.74 -2.74 -42.02
CA MET A 474 -25.19 -2.87 -43.38
C MET A 474 -23.71 -3.27 -43.40
N ILE A 475 -22.90 -2.77 -42.46
CA ILE A 475 -21.49 -3.11 -42.34
C ILE A 475 -21.34 -4.58 -41.94
N ILE A 476 -22.11 -5.05 -40.97
CA ILE A 476 -22.09 -6.45 -40.51
C ILE A 476 -22.54 -7.39 -41.63
N GLU A 477 -23.57 -7.03 -42.37
CA GLU A 477 -24.05 -7.84 -43.50
C GLU A 477 -23.05 -7.90 -44.66
N ASN A 478 -22.32 -6.81 -44.94
CA ASN A 478 -21.26 -6.81 -45.93
C ASN A 478 -20.03 -7.60 -45.47
N LEU A 479 -19.65 -7.49 -44.20
CA LEU A 479 -18.56 -8.27 -43.60
C LEU A 479 -18.89 -9.77 -43.62
N ARG A 480 -20.14 -10.13 -43.33
CA ARG A 480 -20.63 -11.51 -43.45
C ARG A 480 -20.46 -12.04 -44.87
N LYS A 481 -20.88 -11.28 -45.89
CA LYS A 481 -20.73 -11.67 -47.30
C LYS A 481 -19.27 -11.83 -47.72
N LEU A 482 -18.39 -10.94 -47.24
CA LEU A 482 -16.95 -11.03 -47.50
C LEU A 482 -16.31 -12.24 -46.81
N ALA A 483 -16.68 -12.52 -45.56
CA ALA A 483 -16.21 -13.69 -44.82
C ALA A 483 -16.68 -15.01 -45.44
N GLN A 484 -17.89 -15.04 -46.01
CA GLN A 484 -18.42 -16.20 -46.75
C GLN A 484 -17.74 -16.40 -48.12
N ALA A 485 -17.17 -15.35 -48.70
CA ALA A 485 -16.53 -15.40 -50.02
C ALA A 485 -15.01 -15.65 -49.96
N CYS A 486 -14.40 -15.65 -48.77
CA CYS A 486 -12.96 -15.79 -48.58
C CYS A 486 -12.57 -17.27 -48.36
N PRO A 487 -11.79 -17.91 -49.25
CA PRO A 487 -11.43 -19.32 -49.14
C PRO A 487 -10.46 -19.58 -47.97
N MET A 488 -10.66 -20.71 -47.26
CA MET A 488 -9.98 -21.07 -45.99
C MET A 488 -8.44 -21.18 -46.06
N GLU A 489 -7.83 -21.23 -47.25
CA GLU A 489 -6.39 -21.46 -47.40
C GLU A 489 -5.51 -20.21 -47.17
N GLU A 490 -6.06 -19.00 -47.16
CA GLU A 490 -5.29 -17.76 -46.91
C GLU A 490 -5.16 -17.37 -45.41
N ILE A 491 -5.74 -18.14 -44.49
CA ILE A 491 -5.80 -17.76 -43.06
C ILE A 491 -4.58 -18.27 -42.25
N ASN A 492 -3.77 -19.18 -42.80
CA ASN A 492 -2.62 -19.79 -42.12
C ASN A 492 -1.25 -19.47 -42.75
N ALA A 493 -1.13 -18.40 -43.55
CA ALA A 493 0.13 -17.96 -44.17
C ALA A 493 0.78 -16.80 -43.42
#